data_AF-A0A6B3VYV2-F1
#
_entry.id   AF-A0A6B3VYV2-F1
#
_cell.length_a   1.000
_cell.length_b   1.000
_cell.length_c   1.000
_cell.angle_alpha   90.00
_cell.angle_beta   90.00
_cell.angle_gamma   90.00
#
_symmetry.space_group_name_H-M   'P 1'
#
loop_
_entity.id
_entity.type
_entity.pdbx_description
1 polymer ?
#
loop_
_entity_poly.entity_id
_entity_poly.type
_entity_poly.pdbx_seq_one_letter_code
_entity_poly.pdbx_strand_id
1 'polypeptide(L)'
;MSFIMPADGRISSGFRTPDRPTHHGIDIACPKGTTVKASASGVVSRANGGCYEGNLSCNGGYGNHIFIKHTVNGKDYETVYAHLHSINVSVGQRVTQGQKIGEVGNTGHSYGYHLHFELHQPVWNSSKSYALDPLKYITSSGEEKNIYITIGDRGEAVKIVHFQLAALGYIQQANKERDIYDQWTADKVKQFQIDQKLQTQNGVYNYYTASCFAKLLENFYYHWYHCPNK
;
A
#
# COMPACT_ATOMS: atom_id res chain seq x y z
N MET A 1 -14.60 2.11 7.99
CA MET A 1 -13.80 2.80 6.96
C MET A 1 -12.37 2.27 7.05
N SER A 2 -11.70 2.05 5.93
CA SER A 2 -10.33 1.54 5.84
C SER A 2 -9.44 2.55 5.12
N PHE A 3 -8.12 2.43 5.20
CA PHE A 3 -7.19 3.28 4.46
C PHE A 3 -7.04 2.80 3.01
N ILE A 4 -6.68 3.67 2.08
CA ILE A 4 -6.43 3.32 0.67
C ILE A 4 -4.98 3.57 0.29
N MET A 5 -4.53 2.97 -0.81
CA MET A 5 -3.22 3.28 -1.37
C MET A 5 -3.14 4.77 -1.75
N PRO A 6 -2.13 5.51 -1.27
CA PRO A 6 -2.07 6.96 -1.46
C PRO A 6 -1.46 7.36 -2.81
N ALA A 7 -0.84 6.45 -3.54
CA ALA A 7 -0.31 6.68 -4.88
C ALA A 7 -0.26 5.37 -5.67
N ASP A 8 -0.34 5.48 -7.00
CA ASP A 8 -0.18 4.34 -7.89
C ASP A 8 1.32 4.09 -8.11
N GLY A 9 1.80 2.90 -7.76
CA GLY A 9 3.21 2.55 -7.87
C GLY A 9 3.57 1.23 -7.20
N ARG A 10 4.81 0.78 -7.35
CA ARG A 10 5.31 -0.44 -6.70
C ARG A 10 5.84 -0.13 -5.31
N ILE A 11 5.63 -1.03 -4.35
CA ILE A 11 6.33 -0.94 -3.06
C ILE A 11 7.81 -1.26 -3.30
N SER A 12 8.68 -0.26 -3.17
CA SER A 12 10.14 -0.43 -3.28
C SER A 12 10.80 -0.71 -1.94
N SER A 13 10.17 -0.32 -0.82
CA SER A 13 10.66 -0.60 0.52
C SER A 13 9.50 -0.74 1.50
N GLY A 14 9.57 -1.75 2.38
CA GLY A 14 8.56 -2.06 3.38
C GLY A 14 8.85 -1.44 4.76
N PHE A 15 7.88 -1.55 5.67
CA PHE A 15 8.02 -1.12 7.06
C PHE A 15 9.05 -1.98 7.80
N ARG A 16 10.04 -1.33 8.42
CA ARG A 16 11.08 -1.95 9.27
C ARG A 16 11.63 -3.28 8.73
N THR A 17 12.04 -3.31 7.46
CA THR A 17 12.69 -4.49 6.88
C THR A 17 14.02 -4.80 7.58
N PRO A 18 14.57 -6.03 7.46
CA PRO A 18 15.88 -6.37 8.05
C PRO A 18 17.00 -5.39 7.69
N ASP A 19 17.03 -4.91 6.44
CA ASP A 19 18.05 -3.96 5.96
C ASP A 19 17.75 -2.50 6.33
N ARG A 20 16.50 -2.19 6.70
CA ARG A 20 16.05 -0.84 7.07
C ARG A 20 15.17 -0.89 8.33
N PRO A 21 15.71 -1.31 9.49
CA PRO A 21 14.93 -1.55 10.70
C PRO A 21 14.31 -0.26 11.29
N THR A 22 14.80 0.91 10.87
CA THR A 22 14.30 2.24 11.25
C THR A 22 13.39 2.87 10.21
N HIS A 23 12.96 2.11 9.18
CA HIS A 23 12.03 2.62 8.19
C HIS A 23 10.59 2.61 8.73
N HIS A 24 10.06 3.79 9.06
CA HIS A 24 8.79 3.96 9.79
C HIS A 24 7.54 4.00 8.88
N GLY A 25 7.70 3.59 7.63
CA GLY A 25 6.63 3.61 6.63
C GLY A 25 6.92 2.65 5.48
N ILE A 26 6.31 2.93 4.34
CA ILE A 26 6.58 2.26 3.06
C ILE A 26 7.03 3.28 2.03
N ASP A 27 7.85 2.83 1.09
CA ASP A 27 8.25 3.63 -0.07
C ASP A 27 7.54 3.09 -1.30
N ILE A 28 6.77 3.95 -1.97
CA ILE A 28 6.03 3.65 -3.19
C ILE A 28 6.76 4.29 -4.37
N ALA A 29 7.57 3.50 -5.08
CA ALA A 29 8.31 3.96 -6.24
C ALA A 29 7.36 4.21 -7.41
N CYS A 30 7.36 5.44 -7.89
CA CYS A 30 6.57 5.91 -9.02
C CYS A 30 7.20 7.19 -9.61
N PRO A 31 6.87 7.55 -10.87
CA PRO A 31 7.42 8.74 -11.50
C PRO A 31 7.12 10.03 -10.73
N LYS A 32 8.01 11.03 -10.83
CA LYS A 32 7.72 12.40 -10.39
C LYS A 32 6.40 12.90 -10.99
N GLY A 33 5.62 13.63 -10.20
CA GLY A 33 4.32 14.15 -10.63
C GLY A 33 3.16 13.15 -10.48
N THR A 34 3.42 11.90 -10.11
CA THR A 34 2.37 10.94 -9.76
C THR A 34 1.46 11.53 -8.69
N THR A 35 0.15 11.43 -8.88
CA THR A 35 -0.83 12.00 -7.96
C THR A 35 -0.76 11.30 -6.60
N VAL A 36 -0.63 12.09 -5.53
CA VAL A 36 -0.76 11.63 -4.15
C VAL A 36 -2.15 11.96 -3.64
N LYS A 37 -2.84 10.96 -3.09
CA LYS A 37 -4.21 11.02 -2.59
C LYS A 37 -4.24 10.87 -1.08
N ALA A 38 -5.21 11.49 -0.42
CA ALA A 38 -5.48 11.24 0.99
C ALA A 38 -5.93 9.79 1.19
N SER A 39 -5.16 9.04 1.99
CA SER A 39 -5.41 7.62 2.26
C SER A 39 -6.71 7.38 3.04
N ALA A 40 -7.18 8.37 3.80
CA ALA A 40 -8.50 8.38 4.42
C ALA A 40 -9.00 9.83 4.56
N SER A 41 -10.31 10.01 4.79
CA SER A 41 -10.87 11.32 5.10
C SER A 41 -10.31 11.84 6.42
N GLY A 42 -10.09 13.15 6.54
CA GLY A 42 -9.43 13.70 7.72
C GLY A 42 -9.23 15.21 7.67
N VAL A 43 -8.38 15.70 8.55
CA VAL A 43 -7.97 17.11 8.64
C VAL A 43 -6.46 17.20 8.52
N VAL A 44 -5.98 18.04 7.61
CA VAL A 44 -4.56 18.29 7.40
C VAL A 44 -3.98 18.95 8.65
N SER A 45 -3.05 18.27 9.33
CA SER A 45 -2.38 18.76 10.54
C SER A 45 -1.05 19.45 10.24
N ARG A 46 -0.39 19.09 9.13
CA ARG A 46 0.84 19.73 8.63
C ARG A 46 0.85 19.75 7.11
N ALA A 47 1.38 20.81 6.53
CA ALA A 47 1.59 20.96 5.09
C ALA A 47 2.82 21.87 4.89
N ASN A 48 4.01 21.28 4.94
CA ASN A 48 5.27 22.03 4.93
C ASN A 48 5.96 21.85 3.57
N GLY A 49 6.03 22.94 2.82
CA GLY A 49 6.74 23.02 1.53
C GLY A 49 8.11 23.68 1.66
N GLY A 50 8.59 24.24 0.53
CA GLY A 50 9.83 25.04 0.47
C GLY A 50 11.12 24.24 0.29
N CYS A 51 11.04 22.91 0.25
CA CYS A 51 12.17 22.06 -0.07
C CYS A 51 12.32 21.87 -1.58
N TYR A 52 13.57 21.81 -2.03
CA TYR A 52 13.95 21.45 -3.39
C TYR A 52 14.77 20.16 -3.39
N GLU A 53 14.86 19.52 -4.56
CA GLU A 53 15.58 18.26 -4.73
C GLU A 53 17.08 18.44 -4.44
N GLY A 54 17.69 17.46 -3.75
CA GLY A 54 19.09 17.51 -3.33
C GLY A 54 19.34 18.16 -1.95
N ASN A 55 18.35 18.82 -1.35
CA ASN A 55 18.45 19.30 0.04
C ASN A 55 18.04 18.19 1.03
N LEU A 56 18.99 17.34 1.38
CA LEU A 56 18.75 16.12 2.16
C LEU A 56 18.25 16.35 3.59
N SER A 57 18.57 17.50 4.20
CA SER A 57 18.19 17.81 5.60
C SER A 57 16.90 18.62 5.72
N CYS A 58 16.33 19.08 4.60
CA CYS A 58 15.16 19.94 4.60
C CYS A 58 13.99 19.30 5.34
N ASN A 59 13.33 20.09 6.19
CA ASN A 59 12.17 19.66 6.97
C ASN A 59 12.41 18.37 7.78
N GLY A 60 13.62 18.23 8.35
CA GLY A 60 14.00 17.05 9.14
C GLY A 60 14.16 15.78 8.31
N GLY A 61 14.46 15.93 7.01
CA GLY A 61 14.63 14.83 6.07
C GLY A 61 13.35 14.42 5.34
N TYR A 62 12.15 14.85 5.77
CA TYR A 62 10.90 14.55 5.06
C TYR A 62 10.75 15.29 3.73
N GLY A 63 11.50 16.38 3.51
CA GLY A 63 11.29 17.25 2.36
C GLY A 63 9.93 17.94 2.42
N ASN A 64 9.32 18.16 1.26
CA ASN A 64 7.93 18.64 1.21
C ASN A 64 7.01 17.52 1.69
N HIS A 65 6.15 17.81 2.66
CA HIS A 65 5.34 16.78 3.28
C HIS A 65 3.98 17.27 3.78
N ILE A 66 3.06 16.33 3.91
CA ILE A 66 1.70 16.52 4.40
C ILE A 66 1.43 15.51 5.50
N PHE A 67 0.78 15.96 6.57
CA PHE A 67 0.30 15.10 7.65
C PHE A 67 -1.20 15.27 7.75
N ILE A 68 -1.95 14.18 7.90
CA ILE A 68 -3.41 14.20 7.98
C ILE A 68 -3.86 13.38 9.18
N LYS A 69 -4.63 14.00 10.06
CA LYS A 69 -5.29 13.32 11.18
C LYS A 69 -6.62 12.75 10.74
N HIS A 70 -6.90 11.55 11.19
CA HIS A 70 -8.09 10.79 10.87
C HIS A 70 -8.73 10.23 12.13
N THR A 71 -10.05 10.09 12.11
CA THR A 71 -10.77 9.26 13.07
C THR A 71 -11.39 8.11 12.28
N VAL A 72 -10.88 6.90 12.48
CA VAL A 72 -11.31 5.69 11.76
C VAL A 72 -11.81 4.67 12.78
N ASN A 73 -13.08 4.27 12.65
CA ASN A 73 -13.74 3.34 13.57
C ASN A 73 -13.59 3.74 15.05
N GLY A 74 -13.73 5.04 15.35
CA GLY A 74 -13.64 5.59 16.70
C GLY A 74 -12.23 5.68 17.29
N LYS A 75 -11.18 5.43 16.49
CA LYS A 75 -9.79 5.58 16.90
C LYS A 75 -9.09 6.64 16.08
N ASP A 76 -8.18 7.37 16.71
CA ASP A 76 -7.37 8.37 16.04
C ASP A 76 -6.17 7.74 15.34
N TYR A 77 -5.86 8.29 14.17
CA TYR A 77 -4.71 7.95 13.34
C TYR A 77 -4.11 9.21 12.74
N GLU A 78 -2.85 9.15 12.32
CA GLU A 78 -2.24 10.18 11.50
C GLU A 78 -1.42 9.55 10.38
N THR A 79 -1.63 10.02 9.15
CA THR A 79 -0.84 9.60 7.99
C THR A 79 0.17 10.66 7.60
N VAL A 80 1.33 10.23 7.10
CA VAL A 80 2.42 11.09 6.64
C VAL A 80 2.68 10.82 5.16
N TYR A 81 2.79 11.86 4.35
CA TYR A 81 3.09 11.81 2.93
C TYR A 81 4.32 12.69 2.69
N ALA A 82 5.43 12.12 2.24
CA ALA A 82 6.71 12.81 2.20
C ALA A 82 7.46 12.67 0.87
N HIS A 83 8.57 13.40 0.78
CA HIS A 83 9.38 13.55 -0.42
C HIS A 83 8.63 14.17 -1.60
N LEU A 84 7.58 14.95 -1.33
CA LEU A 84 6.69 15.48 -2.36
C LEU A 84 7.40 16.47 -3.28
N HIS A 85 6.93 16.53 -4.53
CA HIS A 85 7.29 17.60 -5.46
C HIS A 85 6.45 18.85 -5.18
N SER A 86 5.14 18.67 -4.99
CA SER A 86 4.17 19.73 -4.79
C SER A 86 3.14 19.34 -3.71
N ILE A 87 2.58 20.37 -3.06
CA ILE A 87 1.54 20.26 -2.02
C ILE A 87 0.32 21.04 -2.51
N ASN A 88 -0.86 20.41 -2.48
CA ASN A 88 -2.12 20.98 -2.97
C ASN A 88 -3.14 21.26 -1.85
N VAL A 89 -2.74 21.14 -0.59
CA VAL A 89 -3.60 21.34 0.58
C VAL A 89 -2.93 22.22 1.62
N SER A 90 -3.72 22.78 2.53
CA SER A 90 -3.25 23.64 3.62
C SER A 90 -3.63 23.11 4.99
N VAL A 91 -2.89 23.51 6.03
CA VAL A 91 -3.20 23.14 7.43
C VAL A 91 -4.63 23.54 7.80
N GLY A 92 -5.35 22.65 8.48
CA GLY A 92 -6.75 22.84 8.87
C GLY A 92 -7.76 22.43 7.79
N GLN A 93 -7.33 22.19 6.56
CA GLN A 93 -8.20 21.75 5.48
C GLN A 93 -8.78 20.35 5.77
N ARG A 94 -10.10 20.21 5.61
CA ARG A 94 -10.76 18.90 5.56
C ARG A 94 -10.54 18.29 4.19
N VAL A 95 -10.17 17.02 4.16
CA VAL A 95 -9.99 16.25 2.94
C VAL A 95 -10.82 14.98 2.97
N THR A 96 -11.27 14.54 1.81
CA THR A 96 -11.93 13.24 1.65
C THR A 96 -10.94 12.17 1.19
N GLN A 97 -11.21 10.92 1.55
CA GLN A 97 -10.45 9.78 1.03
C GLN A 97 -10.40 9.81 -0.50
N GLY A 98 -9.21 9.59 -1.08
CA GLY A 98 -8.99 9.64 -2.52
C GLY A 98 -8.78 11.04 -3.10
N GLN A 99 -9.00 12.10 -2.33
CA GLN A 99 -8.76 13.48 -2.78
C GLN A 99 -7.26 13.68 -3.07
N LYS A 100 -6.93 14.31 -4.22
CA LYS A 100 -5.56 14.74 -4.52
C LYS A 100 -5.08 15.75 -3.47
N ILE A 101 -3.92 15.46 -2.87
CA ILE A 101 -3.30 16.31 -1.85
C ILE A 101 -1.90 16.81 -2.24
N GLY A 102 -1.27 16.18 -3.22
CA GLY A 102 0.08 16.53 -3.66
C GLY A 102 0.53 15.69 -4.83
N GLU A 103 1.82 15.77 -5.14
CA GLU A 103 2.46 14.97 -6.18
C GLU A 103 3.80 14.43 -5.73
N VAL A 104 4.15 13.24 -6.20
CA VAL A 104 5.40 12.55 -5.88
C VAL A 104 6.61 13.33 -6.38
N GLY A 105 7.66 13.35 -5.57
CA GLY A 105 8.93 14.01 -5.88
C GLY A 105 10.14 13.27 -5.32
N ASN A 106 11.19 14.03 -5.06
CA ASN A 106 12.46 13.54 -4.52
C ASN A 106 13.11 14.57 -3.58
N THR A 107 12.29 15.23 -2.75
CA THR A 107 12.78 16.26 -1.82
C THR A 107 13.12 15.67 -0.45
N GLY A 108 14.02 16.31 0.29
CA GLY A 108 14.50 15.76 1.57
C GLY A 108 15.43 14.57 1.38
N HIS A 109 15.48 13.68 2.36
CA HIS A 109 16.37 12.52 2.40
C HIS A 109 15.84 11.38 1.51
N SER A 110 15.86 11.60 0.20
CA SER A 110 15.37 10.70 -0.83
C SER A 110 16.39 10.55 -1.96
N TYR A 111 16.56 9.32 -2.45
CA TYR A 111 17.58 8.97 -3.46
C TYR A 111 16.98 8.56 -4.82
N GLY A 112 15.69 8.82 -5.02
CA GLY A 112 14.95 8.51 -6.24
C GLY A 112 13.48 8.85 -6.07
N TYR A 113 12.74 9.00 -7.18
CA TYR A 113 11.33 9.36 -7.12
C TYR A 113 10.49 8.27 -6.45
N HIS A 114 9.88 8.61 -5.33
CA HIS A 114 8.94 7.76 -4.59
C HIS A 114 8.11 8.59 -3.62
N LEU A 115 6.98 8.03 -3.18
CA LEU A 115 6.25 8.51 -2.03
C LEU A 115 6.70 7.73 -0.80
N HIS A 116 7.21 8.41 0.22
CA HIS A 116 7.34 7.84 1.55
C HIS A 116 6.02 8.05 2.31
N PHE A 117 5.40 6.94 2.74
CA PHE A 117 4.11 6.93 3.40
C PHE A 117 4.18 6.27 4.77
N GLU A 118 3.78 6.97 5.82
CA GLU A 118 3.70 6.41 7.17
C GLU A 118 2.25 6.43 7.69
N LEU A 119 1.96 5.48 8.59
CA LEU A 119 0.71 5.43 9.35
C LEU A 119 1.05 5.37 10.84
N HIS A 120 0.40 6.19 11.65
CA HIS A 120 0.60 6.25 13.10
C HIS A 120 -0.71 6.10 13.87
N GLN A 121 -0.64 5.49 15.05
CA GLN A 121 -1.74 5.40 16.00
C GLN A 121 -1.24 5.56 17.45
N PRO A 122 -1.73 6.53 18.24
CA PRO A 122 -2.84 7.44 17.94
C PRO A 122 -2.51 8.54 16.91
N VAL A 123 -1.34 9.17 17.02
CA VAL A 123 -0.91 10.23 16.10
C VAL A 123 0.61 10.19 15.96
N TRP A 124 1.16 10.93 15.01
CA TRP A 124 2.58 11.02 14.81
C TRP A 124 3.31 11.59 16.04
N ASN A 125 4.48 11.04 16.36
CA ASN A 125 5.43 11.64 17.30
C ASN A 125 6.88 11.59 16.78
N SER A 126 7.75 12.40 17.36
CA SER A 126 9.14 12.54 16.92
C SER A 126 9.98 11.26 17.10
N SER A 127 9.65 10.43 18.10
CA SER A 127 10.30 9.13 18.31
C SER A 127 9.77 8.03 17.39
N LYS A 128 8.73 8.31 16.60
CA LYS A 128 8.06 7.36 15.70
C LYS A 128 7.60 6.08 16.40
N SER A 129 7.33 6.16 17.71
CA SER A 129 6.96 4.99 18.53
C SER A 129 5.56 4.47 18.22
N TYR A 130 4.73 5.31 17.60
CA TYR A 130 3.37 5.00 17.17
C TYR A 130 3.25 4.55 15.71
N ALA A 131 4.39 4.38 15.02
CA ALA A 131 4.39 3.94 13.63
C ALA A 131 3.87 2.50 13.51
N LEU A 132 2.92 2.30 12.60
CA LEU A 132 2.35 1.03 12.23
C LEU A 132 2.81 0.65 10.82
N ASP A 133 2.84 -0.64 10.53
CA ASP A 133 3.02 -1.13 9.16
C ASP A 133 1.78 -0.76 8.31
N PRO A 134 1.88 0.20 7.37
CA PRO A 134 0.72 0.71 6.64
C PRO A 134 0.01 -0.36 5.80
N LEU A 135 0.75 -1.37 5.31
CA LEU A 135 0.16 -2.42 4.47
C LEU A 135 -0.83 -3.30 5.24
N LYS A 136 -0.80 -3.29 6.58
CA LYS A 136 -1.80 -3.97 7.41
C LYS A 136 -3.12 -3.22 7.55
N TYR A 137 -3.17 -1.98 7.11
CA TYR A 137 -4.31 -1.08 7.35
C TYR A 137 -4.91 -0.53 6.05
N ILE A 138 -4.15 -0.62 4.96
CA ILE A 138 -4.60 -0.24 3.62
C ILE A 138 -5.40 -1.39 3.01
N THR A 139 -6.66 -1.12 2.71
CA THR A 139 -7.43 -1.89 1.74
C THR A 139 -7.12 -1.30 0.37
N SER A 140 -6.68 -2.09 -0.59
CA SER A 140 -6.55 -1.62 -1.98
C SER A 140 -7.89 -1.06 -2.42
N SER A 141 -7.95 0.25 -2.70
CA SER A 141 -9.11 0.88 -3.32
C SER A 141 -9.15 0.55 -4.81
N GLY A 142 -9.10 -0.74 -5.14
CA GLY A 142 -9.90 -1.18 -6.26
C GLY A 142 -11.35 -1.12 -5.81
N GLU A 143 -12.28 -1.06 -6.75
CA GLU A 143 -13.57 -1.73 -6.57
C GLU A 143 -13.31 -3.14 -5.99
N GLU A 144 -14.33 -3.86 -5.51
CA GLU A 144 -14.23 -5.32 -5.47
C GLU A 144 -13.92 -5.82 -6.89
N LYS A 145 -12.66 -5.78 -7.30
CA LYS A 145 -12.19 -6.30 -8.56
C LYS A 145 -12.02 -7.76 -8.26
N ASN A 146 -13.04 -8.53 -8.61
CA ASN A 146 -12.83 -9.93 -8.89
C ASN A 146 -11.72 -9.99 -9.95
N ILE A 147 -10.47 -10.17 -9.51
CA ILE A 147 -9.34 -10.33 -10.42
C ILE A 147 -9.45 -11.75 -10.95
N TYR A 148 -9.96 -11.87 -12.18
CA TYR A 148 -9.96 -13.12 -12.93
C TYR A 148 -8.65 -13.18 -13.70
N ILE A 149 -7.78 -14.11 -13.29
CA ILE A 149 -6.55 -14.43 -14.01
C ILE A 149 -6.44 -15.94 -14.23
N THR A 150 -5.95 -16.30 -15.39
CA THR A 150 -5.79 -17.64 -15.94
C THR A 150 -4.33 -17.87 -16.31
N ILE A 151 -3.92 -19.14 -16.40
CA ILE A 151 -2.54 -19.45 -16.78
C ILE A 151 -2.27 -18.85 -18.16
N GLY A 152 -1.26 -17.98 -18.25
CA GLY A 152 -0.92 -17.22 -19.45
C GLY A 152 -1.30 -15.74 -19.41
N ASP A 153 -2.15 -15.31 -18.48
CA ASP A 153 -2.52 -13.90 -18.31
C ASP A 153 -1.32 -13.06 -17.88
N ARG A 154 -1.33 -11.77 -18.21
CA ARG A 154 -0.19 -10.87 -18.02
C ARG A 154 -0.55 -9.50 -17.46
N GLY A 155 0.48 -8.78 -17.00
CA GLY A 155 0.39 -7.37 -16.63
C GLY A 155 0.07 -7.12 -15.16
N GLU A 156 -0.49 -5.94 -14.86
CA GLU A 156 -0.54 -5.40 -13.49
C GLU A 156 -1.34 -6.27 -12.51
N ALA A 157 -2.43 -6.89 -12.97
CA ALA A 157 -3.24 -7.80 -12.16
C ALA A 157 -2.44 -9.02 -11.67
N VAL A 158 -1.54 -9.56 -12.52
CA VAL A 158 -0.68 -10.68 -12.18
C VAL A 158 0.40 -10.27 -11.17
N LYS A 159 0.98 -9.07 -11.34
CA LYS A 159 1.98 -8.53 -10.41
C LYS A 159 1.42 -8.38 -9.00
N ILE A 160 0.18 -7.90 -8.89
CA ILE A 160 -0.52 -7.75 -7.60
C ILE A 160 -0.60 -9.10 -6.88
N VAL A 161 -1.09 -10.13 -7.57
CA VAL A 161 -1.19 -11.49 -7.03
C VAL A 161 0.18 -12.05 -6.63
N HIS A 162 1.22 -11.81 -7.44
CA HIS A 162 2.57 -12.25 -7.12
C HIS A 162 3.14 -11.59 -5.87
N PHE A 163 3.00 -10.26 -5.79
CA PHE A 163 3.47 -9.49 -4.65
C PHE A 163 2.78 -9.91 -3.35
N GLN A 164 1.46 -10.12 -3.39
CA GLN A 164 0.67 -10.52 -2.22
C GLN A 164 1.00 -11.93 -1.75
N LEU A 165 1.16 -12.90 -2.67
CA LEU A 165 1.64 -14.24 -2.33
C LEU A 165 3.01 -14.19 -1.65
N ALA A 166 3.94 -13.40 -2.20
CA ALA A 166 5.27 -13.24 -1.65
C ALA A 166 5.25 -12.60 -0.25
N ALA A 167 4.42 -11.58 -0.04
CA ALA A 167 4.23 -10.92 1.26
C ALA A 167 3.71 -11.87 2.35
N LEU A 168 2.95 -12.90 1.95
CA LEU A 168 2.46 -13.95 2.84
C LEU A 168 3.41 -15.15 2.99
N GLY A 169 4.60 -15.09 2.41
CA GLY A 169 5.59 -16.17 2.51
C GLY A 169 5.42 -17.30 1.49
N TYR A 170 4.50 -17.16 0.52
CA TYR A 170 4.39 -18.07 -0.63
C TYR A 170 5.42 -17.69 -1.69
N ILE A 171 6.69 -17.97 -1.36
CA ILE A 171 7.86 -17.56 -2.16
C ILE A 171 7.77 -18.13 -3.57
N GLN A 172 7.82 -17.24 -4.55
CA GLN A 172 7.92 -17.58 -5.96
C GLN A 172 9.38 -17.76 -6.36
N GLN A 173 9.66 -18.67 -7.29
CA GLN A 173 11.03 -18.90 -7.77
C GLN A 173 11.61 -17.59 -8.35
N ALA A 174 12.80 -17.22 -7.89
CA ALA A 174 13.54 -16.06 -8.37
C ALA A 174 13.89 -16.20 -9.86
N ASN A 175 12.99 -15.74 -10.73
CA ASN A 175 13.27 -15.41 -12.11
C ASN A 175 12.47 -14.15 -12.45
N LYS A 176 13.21 -13.08 -12.80
CA LYS A 176 12.82 -11.66 -12.77
C LYS A 176 11.81 -11.20 -13.84
N GLU A 177 11.16 -12.08 -14.59
CA GLU A 177 10.36 -11.69 -15.75
C GLU A 177 9.04 -12.44 -15.89
N ARG A 178 8.22 -12.45 -14.84
CA ARG A 178 6.92 -13.12 -14.92
C ARG A 178 5.78 -12.21 -14.49
N ASP A 179 5.61 -11.12 -15.22
CA ASP A 179 4.30 -10.50 -15.41
C ASP A 179 3.34 -11.47 -16.13
N ILE A 180 3.44 -12.78 -15.87
CA ILE A 180 2.66 -13.88 -16.43
C ILE A 180 2.19 -14.78 -15.29
N TYR A 181 0.89 -15.08 -15.24
CA TYR A 181 0.34 -16.02 -14.28
C TYR A 181 0.67 -17.43 -14.76
N ASP A 182 1.63 -18.09 -14.15
CA ASP A 182 2.13 -19.40 -14.58
C ASP A 182 1.69 -20.54 -13.64
N GLN A 183 2.09 -21.77 -13.99
CA GLN A 183 1.77 -22.94 -13.19
C GLN A 183 2.32 -22.85 -11.75
N TRP A 184 3.48 -22.22 -11.56
CA TRP A 184 4.09 -22.07 -10.24
C TRP A 184 3.26 -21.12 -9.36
N THR A 185 2.84 -19.98 -9.91
CA THR A 185 1.94 -19.05 -9.22
C THR A 185 0.61 -19.73 -8.91
N ALA A 186 0.05 -20.50 -9.85
CA ALA A 186 -1.17 -21.27 -9.61
C ALA A 186 -1.00 -22.26 -8.44
N ASP A 187 0.13 -22.95 -8.36
CA ASP A 187 0.43 -23.87 -7.25
C ASP A 187 0.55 -23.14 -5.90
N LYS A 188 1.09 -21.92 -5.89
CA LYS A 188 1.16 -21.08 -4.68
C LYS A 188 -0.19 -20.54 -4.24
N VAL A 189 -1.03 -20.11 -5.17
CA VAL A 189 -2.43 -19.78 -4.88
C VAL A 189 -3.12 -20.99 -4.27
N LYS A 190 -2.96 -22.18 -4.86
CA LYS A 190 -3.53 -23.42 -4.35
C LYS A 190 -3.05 -23.76 -2.93
N GLN A 191 -1.75 -23.65 -2.65
CA GLN A 191 -1.23 -23.89 -1.31
C GLN A 191 -1.85 -22.92 -0.29
N PHE A 192 -1.91 -21.63 -0.62
CA PHE A 192 -2.59 -20.65 0.23
C PHE A 192 -4.03 -21.04 0.50
N GLN A 193 -4.79 -21.44 -0.52
CA GLN A 193 -6.19 -21.81 -0.34
C GLN A 193 -6.38 -23.01 0.59
N ILE A 194 -5.47 -24.00 0.51
CA ILE A 194 -5.43 -25.14 1.41
C ILE A 194 -5.14 -24.67 2.85
N ASP A 195 -4.11 -23.86 3.04
CA ASP A 195 -3.70 -23.36 4.36
C ASP A 195 -4.82 -22.53 5.01
N GLN A 196 -5.58 -21.78 4.20
CA GLN A 196 -6.71 -20.95 4.63
C GLN A 196 -8.06 -21.69 4.64
N LYS A 197 -8.08 -23.00 4.36
CA LYS A 197 -9.29 -23.84 4.35
C LYS A 197 -10.43 -23.28 3.47
N LEU A 198 -10.08 -22.69 2.34
CA LEU A 198 -11.05 -22.08 1.43
C LEU A 198 -11.79 -23.17 0.64
N GLN A 199 -13.12 -23.11 0.63
CA GLN A 199 -13.93 -24.02 -0.16
C GLN A 199 -13.74 -23.73 -1.65
N THR A 200 -13.51 -24.78 -2.43
CA THR A 200 -13.39 -24.69 -3.89
C THR A 200 -14.57 -25.42 -4.51
N GLN A 201 -15.13 -24.90 -5.61
CA GLN A 201 -16.14 -25.65 -6.36
C GLN A 201 -15.47 -26.79 -7.13
N ASN A 202 -15.99 -28.01 -6.96
CA ASN A 202 -15.67 -29.21 -7.73
C ASN A 202 -14.22 -29.73 -7.70
N GLY A 203 -13.42 -29.38 -6.69
CA GLY A 203 -12.07 -29.95 -6.51
C GLY A 203 -11.08 -29.65 -7.65
N VAL A 204 -11.47 -28.79 -8.59
CA VAL A 204 -10.65 -28.31 -9.70
C VAL A 204 -10.36 -26.84 -9.42
N TYR A 205 -9.08 -26.56 -9.20
CA TYR A 205 -8.53 -25.23 -8.96
C TYR A 205 -8.58 -24.43 -10.27
N ASN A 206 -9.71 -23.80 -10.59
CA ASN A 206 -9.83 -22.93 -11.76
C ASN A 206 -10.58 -21.62 -11.47
N TYR A 207 -10.30 -20.64 -12.33
CA TYR A 207 -11.02 -19.42 -12.75
C TYR A 207 -11.78 -18.59 -11.69
N TYR A 208 -12.57 -19.19 -10.81
CA TYR A 208 -13.30 -18.52 -9.73
C TYR A 208 -12.45 -18.29 -8.47
N THR A 209 -11.39 -19.09 -8.29
CA THR A 209 -10.54 -19.09 -7.09
C THR A 209 -9.60 -17.90 -6.97
N ALA A 210 -9.12 -17.34 -8.08
CA ALA A 210 -8.29 -16.12 -8.06
C ALA A 210 -9.09 -14.89 -7.60
N SER A 211 -10.41 -14.86 -7.86
CA SER A 211 -11.27 -13.78 -7.38
C SER A 211 -11.50 -13.83 -5.87
N CYS A 212 -11.71 -15.04 -5.30
CA CYS A 212 -11.72 -15.25 -3.85
C CYS A 212 -10.34 -14.97 -3.25
N PHE A 213 -9.25 -15.35 -3.93
CA PHE A 213 -7.88 -15.09 -3.50
C PHE A 213 -7.60 -13.58 -3.39
N ALA A 214 -7.89 -12.80 -4.43
CA ALA A 214 -7.77 -11.33 -4.39
C ALA A 214 -8.65 -10.71 -3.30
N LYS A 215 -9.92 -11.14 -3.20
CA LYS A 215 -10.86 -10.68 -2.15
C LYS A 215 -10.42 -11.02 -0.73
N LEU A 216 -9.81 -12.18 -0.52
CA LEU A 216 -9.35 -12.62 0.78
C LEU A 216 -8.02 -11.98 1.16
N LEU A 217 -7.08 -11.79 0.23
CA LEU A 217 -5.82 -11.10 0.51
C LEU A 217 -6.02 -9.65 0.99
N GLU A 218 -7.04 -8.97 0.46
CA GLU A 218 -7.43 -7.64 0.93
C GLU A 218 -8.05 -7.67 2.34
N ASN A 219 -8.69 -8.78 2.71
CA ASN A 219 -9.29 -8.99 4.03
C ASN A 219 -8.40 -9.76 5.02
N PHE A 220 -7.27 -10.34 4.60
CA PHE A 220 -6.40 -11.13 5.49
C PHE A 220 -5.70 -10.26 6.55
N TYR A 221 -5.71 -8.95 6.36
CA TYR A 221 -5.28 -7.99 7.36
C TYR A 221 -6.36 -7.59 8.38
N TYR A 222 -7.63 -7.98 8.17
CA TYR A 222 -8.74 -7.76 9.09
C TYR A 222 -9.65 -8.99 9.14
N HIS A 223 -9.47 -9.80 10.19
CA HIS A 223 -10.37 -10.84 10.71
C HIS A 223 -11.40 -11.50 9.76
N TRP A 224 -11.27 -12.83 9.68
CA TRP A 224 -12.19 -13.84 9.17
C TRP A 224 -13.67 -13.43 9.01
N TYR A 225 -14.17 -13.54 7.77
CA TYR A 225 -15.31 -14.36 7.32
C TYR A 225 -15.87 -13.76 6.02
N HIS A 226 -16.30 -14.65 5.10
CA HIS A 226 -17.08 -14.44 3.85
C HIS A 226 -16.28 -14.43 2.53
N CYS A 227 -16.08 -15.62 1.92
CA CYS A 227 -16.25 -15.72 0.46
C CYS A 227 -17.70 -16.19 0.21
N PRO A 228 -18.48 -15.54 -0.68
CA PRO A 228 -19.86 -15.93 -0.92
C PRO A 228 -19.94 -17.29 -1.63
N ASN A 229 -20.80 -18.16 -1.11
CA ASN A 229 -21.20 -19.40 -1.77
C ASN A 229 -22.05 -19.06 -3.00
N LYS A 230 -21.47 -19.09 -4.20
CA LYS A 230 -22.20 -19.39 -5.44
C LYS A 230 -21.31 -20.05 -6.46
#